data_AF-A0A060BYV8-F1
#
_entry.id   AF-A0A060BYV8-F1
#
_cell.length_a   1.000
_cell.length_b   1.000
_cell.length_c   1.000
_cell.angle_alpha   90.00
_cell.angle_beta   90.00
_cell.angle_gamma   90.00
#
_symmetry.space_group_name_H-M   'P 1'
#
loop_
_entity.id
_entity.type
_entity.pdbx_description
1 polymer ?
#
loop_
_entity_poly.entity_id
_entity_poly.type
_entity_poly.pdbx_seq_one_letter_code
_entity_poly.pdbx_strand_id
1 'polypeptide(L)' 'MRELKGFQRVTLAPGGTQRVRFTLKRQDLQFWGGHGWTVEPGSFDLWIATSSVGGLHGSFDLARA' A
#
# COMPACT_ATOMS: atom_id res chain seq x y z
N MET A 1 9.46 1.06 -9.98
CA MET A 1 9.33 -0.21 -9.24
C MET A 1 8.37 0.02 -8.08
N ARG A 2 7.47 -0.93 -7.79
CA ARG A 2 6.46 -0.83 -6.71
C ARG A 2 6.30 -2.21 -6.06
N GLU A 3 5.96 -2.28 -4.78
CA GLU A 3 5.76 -3.53 -4.05
C GLU A 3 4.29 -3.67 -3.62
N LEU A 4 3.68 -4.83 -3.88
CA LEU A 4 2.29 -5.09 -3.50
C LEU A 4 2.19 -5.35 -1.98
N LYS A 5 1.44 -4.52 -1.26
CA LYS A 5 1.21 -4.68 0.19
C LYS A 5 -0.13 -5.30 0.55
N GLY A 6 -1.09 -5.34 -0.40
CA GLY A 6 -2.37 -5.99 -0.17
C GLY A 6 -3.24 -5.99 -1.42
N PHE A 7 -4.16 -6.96 -1.49
CA PHE A 7 -5.17 -7.04 -2.54
C PHE A 7 -6.48 -7.56 -1.97
N GLN A 8 -7.60 -7.21 -2.62
CA GLN A 8 -8.92 -7.74 -2.29
C GLN A 8 -9.60 -8.17 -3.59
N ARG A 9 -10.03 -9.43 -3.66
CA ARG A 9 -10.89 -9.89 -4.76
C ARG A 9 -12.32 -9.51 -4.42
N VAL A 10 -12.95 -8.73 -5.28
CA VAL A 10 -14.32 -8.25 -5.10
C VAL A 10 -15.18 -8.78 -6.25
N THR A 11 -16.25 -9.47 -5.93
CA THR A 11 -17.28 -9.89 -6.88
C THR A 11 -18.47 -8.96 -6.75
N LEU A 12 -18.91 -8.37 -7.86
CA LEU A 12 -20.04 -7.44 -7.90
C LEU A 12 -21.10 -7.97 -8.87
N ALA A 13 -22.37 -7.79 -8.51
CA ALA A 13 -23.46 -7.90 -9.47
C ALA A 13 -23.38 -6.75 -10.50
N PRO A 14 -24.03 -6.85 -11.67
CA PRO A 14 -24.12 -5.73 -12.61
C PRO A 14 -24.63 -4.45 -11.93
N GLY A 15 -23.88 -3.35 -12.07
CA GLY A 15 -24.18 -2.08 -11.40
C GLY A 15 -23.84 -1.99 -9.91
N GLY A 16 -23.37 -3.09 -9.30
CA GLY A 16 -22.96 -3.12 -7.90
C GLY A 16 -21.73 -2.25 -7.62
N THR A 17 -21.64 -1.72 -6.39
CA THR A 17 -20.48 -0.96 -5.92
C THR A 17 -20.13 -1.42 -4.51
N GLN A 18 -18.82 -1.54 -4.21
CA GLN A 18 -18.34 -1.85 -2.88
C GLN A 18 -17.21 -0.92 -2.48
N ARG A 19 -17.29 -0.39 -1.26
CA ARG A 19 -16.16 0.32 -0.63
C ARG A 19 -15.17 -0.70 -0.09
N VAL A 20 -13.95 -0.66 -0.60
CA VAL A 20 -12.81 -1.43 -0.07
C VAL A 20 -11.99 -0.58 0.88
N ARG A 21 -11.37 -1.22 1.88
CA ARG A 21 -10.46 -0.57 2.82
C ARG A 21 -9.21 -1.42 2.97
N PHE A 22 -8.06 -0.78 2.82
CA PHE A 22 -6.75 -1.35 3.11
C PHE A 22 -6.22 -0.69 4.39
N THR A 23 -5.51 -1.46 5.20
CA THR A 23 -4.80 -0.94 6.38
C THR A 23 -3.33 -1.18 6.14
N LEU A 24 -2.53 -0.12 6.22
CA LEU A 24 -1.07 -0.21 6.24
C LEU A 24 -0.59 -0.06 7.67
N LYS A 25 0.26 -0.97 8.09
CA LYS A 25 0.99 -0.93 9.35
C LYS A 25 2.44 -0.56 9.06
N ARG A 26 3.14 -0.07 10.08
CA ARG A 26 4.57 0.27 9.96
C ARG A 26 5.42 -0.92 9.49
N GLN A 27 5.05 -2.15 9.87
CA GLN A 27 5.73 -3.38 9.45
C GLN A 27 5.62 -3.62 7.94
N ASP A 28 4.55 -3.17 7.29
CA ASP A 28 4.37 -3.32 5.85
C ASP A 28 5.37 -2.44 5.06
N LEU A 29 5.92 -1.42 5.70
CA LEU A 29 6.88 -0.48 5.11
C LEU A 29 8.34 -0.85 5.41
N GLN A 30 8.56 -1.92 6.17
CA GLN A 30 9.90 -2.35 6.52
C GLN A 30 10.62 -3.00 5.34
N PHE A 31 11.93 -2.83 5.32
CA PHE A 31 12.85 -3.51 4.45
C PHE A 31 13.99 -4.14 5.27
N TRP A 32 14.72 -5.07 4.67
CA TRP A 32 15.88 -5.66 5.32
C TRP A 32 17.10 -4.75 5.14
N GLY A 33 17.56 -4.15 6.23
CA GLY A 33 18.78 -3.36 6.29
C GLY A 33 19.99 -4.18 6.75
N GLY A 34 21.12 -3.51 6.96
CA GLY A 34 22.38 -4.17 7.38
C GLY A 34 22.31 -4.87 8.75
N HIS A 35 21.34 -4.53 9.59
CA HIS A 35 21.16 -5.06 10.94
C HIS A 35 19.79 -5.71 11.17
N GLY A 36 19.06 -6.03 10.09
CA GLY A 36 17.74 -6.66 10.15
C GLY A 36 16.60 -5.78 9.63
N TRP A 37 15.37 -6.14 9.96
CA TRP A 37 14.17 -5.40 9.56
C TRP A 37 14.17 -3.99 10.12
N THR A 38 14.06 -2.99 9.24
CA THR A 38 14.02 -1.58 9.60
C THR A 38 13.08 -0.81 8.67
N VAL A 39 12.67 0.39 9.06
CA VAL A 39 11.93 1.34 8.21
C VAL A 39 12.38 2.75 8.53
N GLU A 40 12.59 3.55 7.48
CA GLU A 40 13.00 4.94 7.63
C GLU A 40 11.76 5.86 7.64
N PRO A 41 11.73 6.88 8.52
CA PRO A 41 10.71 7.92 8.46
C PRO A 41 10.87 8.74 7.16
N GLY A 42 9.76 9.20 6.60
CA GLY A 42 9.76 9.97 5.35
C GLY A 42 8.51 9.72 4.50
N SER A 43 8.52 10.28 3.29
CA SER A 43 7.41 10.18 2.35
C SER A 43 7.39 8.82 1.67
N PHE A 44 6.21 8.19 1.66
CA PHE A 44 5.91 6.99 0.90
C PHE A 44 4.85 7.31 -0.14
N ASP A 45 5.12 6.87 -1.37
CA ASP A 45 4.09 6.83 -2.40
C ASP A 45 3.24 5.56 -2.26
N LEU A 46 1.93 5.71 -2.50
CA LEU A 46 0.96 4.63 -2.51
C LEU A 46 0.18 4.63 -3.83
N TRP A 47 -0.12 3.43 -4.32
CA TRP A 47 -1.02 3.24 -5.46
C TRP A 47 -2.15 2.27 -5.11
N ILE A 48 -3.38 2.63 -5.51
CA ILE A 48 -4.53 1.73 -5.55
C ILE A 48 -4.90 1.51 -7.02
N ALA A 49 -4.79 0.26 -7.48
CA ALA A 49 -4.91 -0.07 -8.89
C ALA A 49 -5.46 -1.49 -9.09
N THR A 50 -6.02 -1.76 -10.27
CA THR A 50 -6.46 -3.10 -10.71
C THR A 50 -5.34 -3.91 -11.36
N SER A 51 -4.17 -3.30 -11.60
CA SER A 51 -2.95 -3.96 -12.09
C SER A 51 -1.70 -3.24 -11.55
N SER A 52 -0.50 -3.74 -11.83
CA SER A 52 0.75 -3.08 -11.44
C SER A 52 1.05 -1.79 -12.24
N VAL A 53 0.24 -1.47 -13.26
CA VAL A 53 0.38 -0.29 -14.12
C VAL A 53 -0.77 0.69 -13.86
N GLY A 54 -0.43 1.99 -13.76
CA GLY A 54 -1.39 3.06 -13.54
C GLY A 54 -1.96 3.10 -12.11
N GLY A 55 -3.22 3.52 -11.98
CA GLY A 55 -3.98 3.58 -10.73
C GLY A 55 -4.05 4.97 -10.09
N LEU A 56 -4.77 5.04 -8.97
CA LEU A 56 -4.84 6.22 -8.13
C LEU A 56 -3.55 6.34 -7.31
N HIS A 57 -2.88 7.47 -7.41
CA HIS A 57 -1.67 7.79 -6.66
C HIS A 57 -2.01 8.68 -5.47
N GLY A 58 -1.34 8.44 -4.35
CA GLY A 58 -1.29 9.33 -3.21
C GLY A 58 0.02 9.14 -2.46
N SER A 59 0.25 9.97 -1.45
CA SER A 59 1.43 9.88 -0.59
C SER A 59 1.07 10.14 0.87
N PHE A 60 1.95 9.69 1.76
CA PHE A 60 1.87 9.98 3.19
C PHE A 60 3.26 10.00 3.80
N ASP A 61 3.42 10.73 4.91
CA ASP A 61 4.67 10.74 5.67
C ASP A 61 4.61 9.77 6.85
N LEU A 62 5.61 8.90 6.93
CA LEU A 62 5.87 8.10 8.12
C LEU A 62 6.67 8.95 9.12
N ALA A 63 6.01 9.41 10.18
CA ALA A 63 6.67 10.13 11.27
C ALA A 63 7.71 9.25 11.98
N ARG A 64 8.61 9.87 12.75
CA ARG A 64 9.43 9.13 13.73
C ARG A 64 8.53 8.51 14.80
N ALA A 65 8.96 7.38 15.35
CA ALA A 65 8.32 6.79 16.52
C ALA A 65 8.55 7.68 17.76
#